data_AF-A0AAV9ZHG2-F1
#
_entry.id   AF-A0AAV9ZHG2-F1
#
_cell.length_a   1.000
_cell.length_b   1.000
_cell.length_c   1.000
_cell.angle_alpha   90.00
_cell.angle_beta   90.00
_cell.angle_gamma   90.00
#
_symmetry.space_group_name_H-M   'P 1'
#
loop_
_entity.id
_entity.type
_entity.pdbx_description
1 polymer ?
#
loop_
_entity_poly.entity_id
_entity_poly.type
_entity_poly.pdbx_seq_one_letter_code
_entity_poly.pdbx_strand_id
1 'polypeptide(L)'
;AIQRPSHPHYPAHATLPNSDMPSTDEWNLRDQVAGAIVFQNVVHPKAHGLSATSPSSKMWALLYAKFMRTSEALKGLAIDKLRSVKLTDTRYLPEHLDTLTTLRGEALSIGANCSDLEFMPIILASL
;
A
#
# COMPACT_ATOMS: atom_id res chain seq x y z
N ALA A 1 -16.92 16.59 59.31
CA ALA A 1 -16.86 15.98 57.97
C ALA A 1 -17.28 17.05 56.96
N ILE A 2 -16.34 17.55 56.14
CA ILE A 2 -16.63 18.60 55.15
C ILE A 2 -16.99 17.88 53.85
N GLN A 3 -18.26 17.96 53.49
CA GLN A 3 -18.79 17.38 52.27
C GLN A 3 -18.34 18.23 51.08
N ARG A 4 -17.45 17.68 50.24
CA ARG A 4 -17.04 18.35 48.99
C ARG A 4 -18.27 18.48 48.09
N PRO A 5 -18.49 19.63 47.43
CA PRO A 5 -19.58 19.78 46.48
C PRO A 5 -19.36 18.82 45.31
N SER A 6 -20.37 17.98 45.05
CA SER A 6 -20.42 17.10 43.88
C SER A 6 -20.37 17.95 42.62
N HIS A 7 -19.28 17.83 41.85
CA HIS A 7 -19.25 18.37 40.50
C HIS A 7 -20.37 17.73 39.67
N PRO A 8 -21.18 18.53 38.95
CA PRO A 8 -22.09 17.97 37.96
C PRO A 8 -21.24 17.24 36.92
N HIS A 9 -21.44 15.92 36.81
CA HIS A 9 -20.98 15.16 35.65
C HIS A 9 -21.72 15.71 34.44
N TYR A 10 -21.09 16.64 33.71
CA TYR A 10 -21.56 16.97 32.38
C TYR A 10 -21.45 15.69 31.54
N PRO A 11 -22.52 15.24 30.87
CA PRO A 11 -22.37 14.17 29.89
C PRO A 11 -21.41 14.70 28.82
N ALA A 12 -20.35 13.94 28.55
CA ALA A 12 -19.49 14.23 27.41
C ALA A 12 -20.41 14.37 26.19
N HIS A 13 -20.43 15.56 25.59
CA HIS A 13 -21.19 15.78 24.37
C HIS A 13 -20.64 14.80 23.33
N ALA A 14 -21.38 13.71 23.07
CA ALA A 14 -21.06 12.79 22.00
C ALA A 14 -21.00 13.61 20.72
N THR A 15 -19.82 13.65 20.09
CA THR A 15 -19.66 14.39 18.85
C THR A 15 -20.52 13.70 17.79
N LEU A 16 -21.10 14.48 16.87
CA LEU A 16 -21.96 13.93 15.83
C LEU A 16 -21.26 12.75 15.12
N PRO A 17 -22.00 11.69 14.74
CA PRO A 17 -21.44 10.62 13.92
C PRO A 17 -20.79 11.22 12.66
N ASN A 18 -19.51 10.91 12.43
CA ASN A 18 -18.68 11.48 11.36
C ASN A 18 -18.27 12.96 11.52
N SER A 19 -18.29 13.52 12.74
CA SER A 19 -17.63 14.81 12.98
C SER A 19 -16.16 14.74 12.59
N ASP A 20 -15.69 15.78 11.90
CA ASP A 20 -14.29 16.02 11.56
C ASP A 20 -13.44 16.42 12.79
N MET A 21 -14.09 16.77 13.91
CA MET A 21 -13.45 17.14 15.16
C MET A 21 -13.96 16.28 16.32
N PRO A 22 -13.79 14.95 16.28
CA PRO A 22 -14.22 14.10 17.38
C PRO A 22 -13.36 14.35 18.62
N SER A 23 -13.90 14.03 19.78
CA SER A 23 -13.17 14.13 21.05
C SER A 23 -11.97 13.17 21.06
N THR A 24 -11.01 13.40 21.96
CA THR A 24 -9.83 12.51 22.11
C THR A 24 -10.23 11.06 22.40
N ASP A 25 -11.24 10.84 23.24
CA ASP A 25 -11.73 9.49 23.56
C ASP A 25 -12.38 8.82 22.36
N GLU A 26 -13.14 9.58 21.57
CA GLU A 26 -13.72 9.09 20.32
C GLU A 26 -12.64 8.78 19.26
N TRP A 27 -11.60 9.62 19.16
CA TRP A 27 -10.45 9.34 18.30
C TRP A 27 -9.76 8.03 18.70
N ASN A 28 -9.52 7.82 19.99
CA ASN A 28 -8.91 6.61 20.50
C ASN A 28 -9.79 5.37 20.21
N LEU A 29 -11.10 5.48 20.38
CA LEU A 29 -12.03 4.41 20.06
C LEU A 29 -12.03 4.09 18.55
N ARG A 30 -12.08 5.13 17.70
CA ARG A 30 -12.02 4.97 16.24
C ARG A 30 -10.71 4.31 15.80
N ASP A 31 -9.58 4.72 16.35
CA ASP A 31 -8.27 4.12 16.05
C ASP A 31 -8.20 2.65 16.50
N GLN A 32 -8.71 2.33 17.69
CA GLN A 32 -8.78 0.94 18.17
C GLN A 32 -9.66 0.06 17.28
N VAL A 33 -10.83 0.55 16.86
CA VAL A 33 -11.73 -0.18 15.95
C VAL A 33 -11.05 -0.38 14.59
N ALA A 34 -10.42 0.66 14.03
CA ALA A 34 -9.67 0.55 12.78
C ALA A 34 -8.51 -0.46 12.90
N GLY A 35 -7.76 -0.44 14.00
CA GLY A 35 -6.69 -1.38 14.28
C GLY A 35 -7.20 -2.83 14.40
N ALA A 36 -8.34 -3.04 15.06
CA ALA A 36 -8.96 -4.36 15.17
C ALA A 36 -9.39 -4.90 13.79
N ILE A 37 -10.00 -4.05 12.94
CA ILE A 37 -10.37 -4.42 11.56
C ILE A 37 -9.13 -4.84 10.77
N VAL A 38 -8.06 -4.05 10.81
CA VAL A 38 -6.81 -4.38 10.11
C VAL A 38 -6.23 -5.71 10.63
N PHE A 39 -6.15 -5.89 11.94
CA PHE A 39 -5.58 -7.08 12.56
C PHE A 39 -6.36 -8.36 12.21
N GLN A 40 -7.69 -8.29 12.12
CA GLN A 40 -8.55 -9.42 11.75
C GLN A 40 -8.47 -9.78 10.26
N ASN A 41 -8.23 -8.80 9.39
CA ASN A 41 -8.20 -9.01 7.94
C ASN A 41 -6.81 -9.42 7.42
N VAL A 42 -5.75 -9.33 8.22
CA VAL A 42 -4.41 -9.78 7.84
C VAL A 42 -4.23 -11.25 8.18
N VAL A 43 -3.81 -12.05 7.20
CA VAL A 43 -3.43 -13.45 7.42
C VAL A 43 -2.17 -13.52 8.28
N HIS A 44 -2.21 -14.24 9.40
CA HIS A 44 -1.12 -14.36 10.37
C HIS A 44 -0.52 -13.01 10.86
N PRO A 45 -1.30 -12.13 11.49
CA PRO A 45 -0.90 -10.75 11.77
C PRO A 45 0.37 -10.65 12.65
N LYS A 46 0.57 -11.59 13.58
CA LYS A 46 1.78 -11.68 14.41
C LYS A 46 3.05 -11.93 13.59
N ALA A 47 2.97 -12.67 12.47
CA ALA A 47 4.10 -12.90 11.57
C ALA A 47 4.47 -11.64 10.75
N HIS A 48 3.57 -10.65 10.71
CA HIS A 48 3.82 -9.33 10.14
C HIS A 48 4.26 -8.30 11.19
N GLY A 49 4.51 -8.71 12.44
CA GLY A 49 4.89 -7.82 13.53
C GLY A 49 3.74 -6.96 14.05
N LEU A 50 2.50 -7.30 13.70
CA LEU A 50 1.31 -6.59 14.18
C LEU A 50 0.93 -7.07 15.58
N SER A 51 0.51 -6.13 16.43
CA SER A 51 -0.06 -6.41 17.75
C SER A 51 -1.43 -5.78 17.83
N ALA A 52 -2.44 -6.51 18.31
CA ALA A 52 -3.82 -6.03 18.47
C ALA A 52 -3.95 -4.79 19.38
N THR A 53 -2.92 -4.49 20.18
CA THR A 53 -2.85 -3.30 21.05
C THR A 53 -2.10 -2.12 20.41
N SER A 54 -1.54 -2.30 19.21
CA SER A 54 -0.87 -1.20 18.50
C SER A 54 -1.91 -0.24 17.91
N PRO A 55 -1.59 1.06 17.82
CA PRO A 55 -2.43 1.99 17.10
C PRO A 55 -2.54 1.60 15.61
N SER A 56 -3.68 1.90 14.99
CA SER A 56 -3.97 1.49 13.61
C SER A 56 -2.95 2.06 12.63
N SER A 57 -2.50 3.30 12.87
CA SER A 57 -1.47 3.98 12.09
C SER A 57 -0.14 3.21 12.05
N LYS A 58 0.27 2.63 13.18
CA LYS A 58 1.49 1.81 13.26
C LYS A 58 1.34 0.49 12.53
N MET A 59 0.17 -0.16 12.66
CA MET A 59 -0.12 -1.37 11.89
C MET A 59 -0.07 -1.09 10.39
N TRP A 60 -0.67 0.03 9.96
CA TRP A 60 -0.65 0.42 8.56
C TRP A 60 0.75 0.73 8.06
N ALA A 61 1.55 1.46 8.84
CA ALA A 61 2.94 1.74 8.47
C ALA A 61 3.77 0.46 8.32
N LEU A 62 3.58 -0.54 9.19
CA LEU A 62 4.28 -1.83 9.09
C LEU A 62 3.86 -2.63 7.85
N LEU A 63 2.55 -2.68 7.57
CA LEU A 63 2.02 -3.32 6.38
C LEU A 63 2.49 -2.62 5.11
N TYR A 64 2.45 -1.29 5.07
CA TYR A 64 2.94 -0.48 3.98
C TYR A 64 4.45 -0.72 3.78
N ALA A 65 5.27 -0.66 4.83
CA ALA A 65 6.70 -0.93 4.72
C ALA A 65 7.02 -2.36 4.23
N LYS A 66 6.17 -3.34 4.54
CA LYS A 66 6.36 -4.75 4.15
C LYS A 66 5.87 -5.06 2.74
N PHE A 67 4.74 -4.48 2.33
CA PHE A 67 4.06 -4.81 1.07
C PHE A 67 4.16 -3.72 0.00
N MET A 68 4.28 -2.45 0.39
CA MET A 68 4.52 -1.32 -0.52
C MET A 68 6.01 -1.01 -0.70
N ARG A 69 6.90 -1.81 -0.09
CA ARG A 69 8.22 -2.02 -0.68
C ARG A 69 7.95 -2.70 -2.02
N THR A 70 7.92 -1.94 -3.11
CA THR A 70 8.08 -2.50 -4.44
C THR A 70 9.35 -3.30 -4.39
N SER A 71 9.18 -4.62 -4.23
CA SER A 71 10.29 -5.52 -4.00
C SER A 71 11.25 -5.30 -5.15
N GLU A 72 12.53 -5.11 -4.88
CA GLU A 72 13.54 -5.09 -5.94
C GLU A 72 13.43 -6.36 -6.80
N ALA A 73 12.96 -7.47 -6.22
CA ALA A 73 12.61 -8.68 -6.97
C ALA A 73 11.41 -8.48 -7.91
N LEU A 74 10.37 -7.74 -7.52
CA LEU A 74 9.22 -7.44 -8.38
C LEU A 74 9.62 -6.49 -9.53
N LYS A 75 10.45 -5.49 -9.23
CA LYS A 75 11.04 -4.61 -10.25
C LYS A 75 11.90 -5.41 -11.23
N GLY A 76 12.78 -6.27 -10.71
CA GLY A 76 13.59 -7.19 -11.49
C GLY A 76 12.74 -8.10 -12.39
N LEU A 77 11.70 -8.73 -11.82
CA LEU A 77 10.79 -9.58 -12.57
C LEU A 77 10.06 -8.85 -13.70
N ALA A 78 9.67 -7.58 -13.50
CA ALA A 78 9.05 -6.80 -14.57
C ALA A 78 10.04 -6.48 -15.71
N ILE A 79 11.30 -6.19 -15.38
CA ILE A 79 12.36 -6.00 -16.38
C ILE A 79 12.69 -7.31 -17.09
N ASP A 80 12.73 -8.43 -16.38
CA ASP A 80 12.97 -9.76 -16.95
C ASP A 80 11.81 -10.17 -17.87
N LYS A 81 10.56 -9.92 -17.47
CA LYS A 81 9.37 -10.09 -18.33
C LYS A 81 9.52 -9.29 -19.61
N LEU A 82 9.93 -8.03 -19.51
CA LEU A 82 10.15 -7.14 -20.66
C LEU A 82 11.27 -7.65 -21.59
N ARG A 83 12.35 -8.21 -21.05
CA ARG A 83 13.46 -8.84 -21.82
C ARG A 83 13.10 -10.19 -22.44
N SER A 84 12.12 -10.89 -21.87
CA SER A 84 11.68 -12.20 -22.33
C SER A 84 10.81 -12.17 -23.58
N VAL A 85 10.22 -11.00 -23.90
CA VAL A 85 9.39 -10.83 -25.09
C VAL A 85 10.26 -10.89 -26.33
N LYS A 86 9.91 -11.79 -27.26
CA LYS A 86 10.58 -11.99 -28.55
C LYS A 86 9.56 -11.91 -29.67
N LEU A 87 9.96 -11.27 -30.76
CA LEU A 87 9.19 -11.21 -31.99
C LEU A 87 9.23 -12.60 -32.64
N THR A 88 8.09 -13.27 -32.71
CA THR A 88 8.00 -14.60 -33.32
C THR A 88 7.68 -14.56 -34.80
N ASP A 89 7.01 -13.49 -35.26
CA ASP A 89 6.63 -13.29 -36.66
C ASP A 89 6.70 -11.80 -36.99
N THR A 90 7.50 -11.47 -38.01
CA THR A 90 7.81 -10.11 -38.41
C THR A 90 6.61 -9.33 -38.93
N ARG A 91 5.51 -10.01 -39.27
CA ARG A 91 4.24 -9.39 -39.68
C ARG A 91 3.55 -8.65 -38.53
N TYR A 92 3.89 -8.97 -37.28
CA TYR A 92 3.29 -8.38 -36.08
C TYR A 92 4.23 -7.41 -35.36
N LEU A 93 5.16 -6.78 -36.10
CA LEU A 93 6.09 -5.82 -35.52
C LEU A 93 5.39 -4.66 -34.79
N PRO A 94 4.31 -4.03 -35.32
CA PRO A 94 3.59 -2.97 -34.60
C PRO A 94 3.00 -3.45 -33.27
N GLU A 95 2.35 -4.61 -33.26
CA GLU A 95 1.73 -5.20 -32.06
C GLU A 95 2.78 -5.61 -31.02
N HIS A 96 3.95 -6.07 -31.49
CA HIS A 96 5.09 -6.39 -30.64
C HIS A 96 5.64 -5.14 -29.93
N LEU A 97 5.79 -4.02 -30.65
CA LEU A 97 6.23 -2.76 -30.06
C LEU A 97 5.22 -2.18 -29.06
N ASP A 98 3.92 -2.34 -29.34
CA ASP A 98 2.85 -1.94 -28.41
C ASP A 98 2.89 -2.77 -27.11
N THR A 99 3.12 -4.08 -27.25
CA THR A 99 3.30 -5.00 -26.11
C THR A 99 4.49 -4.58 -25.25
N LEU A 100 5.65 -4.31 -25.85
CA LEU A 100 6.83 -3.84 -25.13
C LEU A 100 6.60 -2.50 -24.43
N THR A 101 5.88 -1.57 -25.07
CA THR A 101 5.55 -0.26 -24.51
C THR A 101 4.59 -0.39 -23.31
N THR A 102 3.60 -1.28 -23.41
CA THR A 102 2.68 -1.59 -22.32
C THR A 102 3.42 -2.17 -21.12
N LEU A 103 4.29 -3.16 -21.36
CA LEU A 103 5.11 -3.77 -20.30
C LEU A 103 6.08 -2.77 -19.66
N ARG A 104 6.60 -1.81 -20.43
CA ARG A 104 7.41 -0.72 -19.90
C ARG A 104 6.59 0.16 -18.95
N GLY A 105 5.36 0.51 -19.34
CA GLY A 105 4.42 1.24 -18.48
C GLY A 105 4.13 0.50 -17.16
N GLU A 106 3.88 -0.81 -17.24
CA GLU A 106 3.72 -1.67 -16.05
C GLU A 106 4.97 -1.62 -15.15
N ALA A 107 6.17 -1.77 -15.72
CA ALA A 107 7.42 -1.75 -14.98
C ALA A 107 7.67 -0.39 -14.29
N LEU A 108 7.40 0.72 -14.98
CA LEU A 108 7.52 2.07 -14.40
C LEU A 108 6.50 2.30 -13.28
N SER A 109 5.27 1.77 -13.41
CA SER A 109 4.22 1.92 -12.39
C SER A 109 4.59 1.27 -11.04
N ILE A 110 5.42 0.22 -11.06
CA ILE A 110 5.96 -0.44 -9.86
C ILE A 110 7.34 0.10 -9.46
N GLY A 111 7.79 1.20 -10.07
CA GLY A 111 9.04 1.89 -9.73
C GLY A 111 10.31 1.16 -10.19
N ALA A 112 10.24 0.36 -11.25
CA ALA A 112 11.44 -0.17 -11.92
C ALA A 112 12.11 0.93 -12.75
N ASN A 113 13.44 0.85 -12.91
CA ASN A 113 14.18 1.75 -13.78
C ASN A 113 14.18 1.21 -15.22
N CYS A 114 13.58 1.95 -16.15
CA CYS A 114 13.56 1.62 -17.57
C CYS A 114 13.49 2.90 -18.41
N SER A 115 14.58 3.66 -18.37
CA SER A 115 14.79 4.83 -19.23
C SER A 115 14.81 4.46 -20.71
N ASP A 116 14.69 5.43 -21.61
CA ASP A 116 14.77 5.16 -23.05
C ASP A 116 16.10 4.51 -23.44
N LEU A 117 17.19 4.90 -22.77
CA LEU A 117 18.52 4.32 -22.96
C LEU A 117 18.59 2.84 -22.55
N GLU A 118 17.82 2.43 -21.55
CA GLU A 118 17.72 1.03 -21.11
C GLU A 118 16.71 0.24 -21.94
N PHE A 119 15.69 0.91 -22.48
CA PHE A 119 14.61 0.28 -23.24
C PHE A 119 15.01 -0.03 -24.69
N MET A 120 15.76 0.86 -25.35
CA MET A 120 16.19 0.69 -26.74
C MET A 120 16.97 -0.62 -26.98
N PRO A 121 17.95 -1.01 -26.15
CA PRO A 121 18.61 -2.31 -26.28
C PRO A 121 17.66 -3.50 -26.15
N ILE A 122 16.60 -3.38 -25.36
CA ILE A 122 15.63 -4.46 -25.15
C ILE A 122 14.74 -4.61 -26.39
N ILE A 123 14.30 -3.50 -26.98
CA ILE A 123 13.60 -3.53 -28.27
C ILE A 123 14.49 -4.23 -29.30
N LEU A 124 15.74 -3.79 -29.48
CA LEU A 124 16.65 -4.36 -30.48
C LEU A 124 16.93 -5.86 -30.24
N ALA A 125 17.08 -6.28 -28.99
CA ALA A 125 17.30 -7.69 -28.65
C ALA A 125 16.03 -8.55 -28.76
N SER A 126 14.85 -7.93 -28.87
CA SER A 126 13.56 -8.61 -28.98
C SER A 126 13.12 -8.86 -30.43
N LEU A 127 13.74 -8.18 -31.40
CA LEU A 127 13.53 -8.39 -32.83
C LEU A 127 14.24 -9.66 -33.30
#